data_AF-A0A7X8VY29-F1
#
_entry.id   AF-A0A7X8VY29-F1
#
_cell.length_a   1.000
_cell.length_b   1.000
_cell.length_c   1.000
_cell.angle_alpha   90.00
_cell.angle_beta   90.00
_cell.angle_gamma   90.00
#
_symmetry.space_group_name_H-M   'P 1'
#
loop_
_entity.id
_entity.type
_entity.pdbx_description
1 polymer ?
#
loop_
_entity_poly.entity_id
_entity_poly.type
_entity_poly.pdbx_seq_one_letter_code
_entity_poly.pdbx_strand_id
1 'polypeptide(L)'
;LYVVLVVYPFKNLPHICNDVCDDELQRGVFYIRTTDARSRAAYRSSELHSIIQRALRNQRQLLGRMLRGILYEDRQAADPNAGEQFTDLLQSAGNNARLYLGNKITREKPVFEAAVHLQQRRKLLSLTDWRRQMDSLERPSLHNFPWPLPNPQEQVIYASNNSLRVHPKDAAAPQKYFLELFPDGLFYCAVLLPELPGPAIAGKPLAQLCAIFLAMAGELFTQVGLGSELLTLFFSLNNTLELHLLPNGQNNQLQYRCHIHDIRIIGKTRTAGDLEGGAAASTAAQVYQEICERFNYSQNDGQARATANALLNFLSP
;
A
#
# COMPACT_ATOMS: atom_id res chain seq x y z
N LEU A 1 -25.99 -3.41 -20.97
CA LEU A 1 -27.26 -3.98 -21.44
C LEU A 1 -28.20 -4.22 -20.26
N TYR A 2 -29.38 -3.59 -20.29
CA TYR A 2 -30.53 -3.90 -19.43
C TYR A 2 -31.55 -4.63 -20.29
N VAL A 3 -32.05 -5.78 -19.82
CA VAL A 3 -33.18 -6.46 -20.44
C VAL A 3 -34.41 -6.05 -19.66
N VAL A 4 -35.29 -5.26 -20.29
CA VAL A 4 -36.57 -4.86 -19.72
C VAL A 4 -37.61 -5.88 -20.17
N LEU A 5 -38.10 -6.70 -19.25
CA LEU A 5 -39.20 -7.64 -19.51
C LEU A 5 -40.49 -7.00 -19.02
N VAL A 6 -41.36 -6.63 -19.96
CA VAL A 6 -42.66 -6.03 -19.67
C VAL A 6 -43.71 -7.15 -19.67
N VAL A 7 -44.38 -7.37 -18.54
CA VAL A 7 -45.45 -8.37 -18.40
C VAL A 7 -46.80 -7.66 -18.35
N TYR A 8 -47.56 -7.67 -19.45
CA TYR A 8 -48.94 -7.20 -19.50
C TYR A 8 -49.91 -8.35 -19.74
N PRO A 9 -51.14 -8.31 -19.19
CA PRO A 9 -52.22 -9.17 -19.67
C PRO A 9 -52.57 -8.76 -21.12
N PHE A 10 -52.53 -9.73 -22.03
CA PHE A 10 -52.66 -9.47 -23.46
C PHE A 10 -54.02 -8.88 -23.84
N LYS A 11 -54.01 -7.70 -24.46
CA LYS A 11 -55.08 -7.22 -25.35
C LYS A 11 -54.41 -6.77 -26.65
N ASN A 12 -54.58 -7.59 -27.69
CA ASN A 12 -54.14 -7.41 -29.07
C ASN A 12 -52.63 -7.64 -29.34
N LEU A 13 -52.36 -8.66 -30.16
CA LEU A 13 -51.03 -9.06 -30.66
C LEU A 13 -50.67 -8.31 -31.95
N PRO A 14 -49.37 -8.10 -32.22
CA PRO A 14 -48.87 -8.22 -33.59
C PRO A 14 -47.77 -9.28 -33.69
N HIS A 15 -48.00 -10.21 -34.63
CA HIS A 15 -47.06 -11.07 -35.36
C HIS A 15 -46.12 -12.02 -34.58
N ILE A 16 -46.51 -13.30 -34.58
CA ILE A 16 -45.65 -14.45 -34.27
C ILE A 16 -44.95 -14.84 -35.59
N CYS A 17 -43.63 -14.76 -35.65
CA CYS A 17 -42.86 -15.38 -36.74
C CYS A 17 -42.55 -16.83 -36.34
N ASN A 18 -42.89 -17.79 -37.20
CA ASN A 18 -42.69 -19.23 -36.99
C ASN A 18 -41.45 -19.78 -37.71
N ASP A 19 -40.55 -18.91 -38.19
CA ASP A 19 -39.41 -19.32 -39.01
C ASP A 19 -38.06 -19.31 -38.26
N VAL A 20 -37.13 -20.14 -38.74
CA VAL A 20 -35.80 -20.34 -38.17
C VAL A 20 -34.98 -19.05 -38.32
N CYS A 21 -34.55 -18.49 -37.20
CA CYS A 21 -33.86 -17.19 -37.15
C CYS A 21 -32.35 -17.34 -37.33
N ASP A 22 -31.89 -17.47 -38.58
CA ASP A 22 -30.45 -17.66 -38.84
C ASP A 22 -29.63 -16.36 -38.90
N ASP A 23 -30.21 -15.17 -39.17
CA ASP A 23 -29.39 -13.94 -39.33
C ASP A 23 -29.99 -12.58 -38.85
N GLU A 24 -31.18 -12.54 -38.23
CA GLU A 24 -31.86 -11.26 -37.88
C GLU A 24 -32.10 -10.99 -36.38
N LEU A 25 -31.45 -11.70 -35.45
CA LEU A 25 -31.64 -11.45 -34.01
C LEU A 25 -30.57 -10.56 -33.40
N GLN A 26 -30.39 -9.34 -33.93
CA GLN A 26 -29.57 -8.34 -33.23
C GLN A 26 -30.35 -7.55 -32.16
N ARG A 27 -31.68 -7.40 -32.28
CA ARG A 27 -32.54 -6.77 -31.25
C ARG A 27 -33.99 -7.27 -31.38
N GLY A 28 -34.40 -8.18 -30.49
CA GLY A 28 -35.78 -8.68 -30.42
C GLY A 28 -36.25 -8.88 -28.98
N VAL A 29 -37.57 -8.81 -28.75
CA VAL A 29 -38.21 -9.10 -27.46
C VAL A 29 -38.88 -10.47 -27.57
N PHE A 30 -38.48 -11.41 -26.70
CA PHE A 30 -39.11 -12.72 -26.61
C PHE A 30 -40.30 -12.67 -25.66
N TYR A 31 -41.48 -13.03 -26.17
CA TYR A 31 -42.67 -13.22 -25.35
C TYR A 31 -42.87 -14.71 -25.09
N ILE A 32 -42.73 -15.12 -23.83
CA ILE A 32 -42.98 -16.51 -23.42
C ILE A 32 -44.39 -16.57 -22.81
N ARG A 33 -45.26 -17.37 -23.42
CA ARG A 33 -46.60 -17.63 -22.89
C ARG A 33 -46.48 -18.65 -21.76
N THR A 34 -46.75 -18.24 -20.53
CA THR A 34 -47.05 -19.19 -19.46
C THR A 34 -48.54 -19.53 -19.52
N THR A 35 -48.88 -20.81 -19.43
CA THR A 35 -50.28 -21.26 -19.43
C THR A 35 -50.93 -20.89 -18.10
N ASP A 36 -51.92 -20.00 -18.16
CA ASP A 36 -52.80 -19.48 -17.10
C ASP A 36 -52.28 -18.41 -16.13
N ALA A 37 -52.78 -17.18 -16.33
CA ALA A 37 -52.63 -16.02 -15.45
C ALA A 37 -53.61 -16.06 -14.26
N ARG A 38 -53.39 -16.99 -13.32
CA ARG A 38 -53.88 -16.87 -11.93
C ARG A 38 -52.69 -16.67 -10.99
N SER A 39 -52.88 -15.96 -9.87
CA SER A 39 -51.84 -15.34 -9.01
C SER A 39 -50.55 -16.15 -8.73
N ARG A 40 -50.59 -17.50 -8.77
CA ARG A 40 -49.40 -18.36 -8.63
C ARG A 40 -48.47 -18.39 -9.86
N ALA A 41 -48.99 -18.27 -11.08
CA ALA A 41 -48.16 -18.31 -12.29
C ALA A 41 -47.39 -16.99 -12.52
N ALA A 42 -48.01 -15.85 -12.17
CA ALA A 42 -47.32 -14.56 -12.14
C ALA A 42 -46.20 -14.55 -11.08
N TYR A 43 -46.43 -15.19 -9.92
CA TYR A 43 -45.41 -15.38 -8.89
C TYR A 43 -44.23 -16.22 -9.40
N ARG A 44 -44.48 -17.36 -10.07
CA ARG A 44 -43.41 -18.17 -10.67
C ARG A 44 -42.66 -17.47 -11.81
N SER A 45 -43.34 -16.66 -12.62
CA SER A 45 -42.69 -15.84 -13.64
C SER A 45 -41.78 -14.76 -13.01
N SER A 46 -42.20 -14.17 -11.89
CA SER A 46 -41.40 -13.23 -11.10
C SER A 46 -40.16 -13.92 -10.47
N GLU A 47 -40.32 -15.14 -9.96
CA GLU A 47 -39.19 -15.94 -9.45
C GLU A 47 -38.18 -16.25 -10.55
N LEU A 48 -38.64 -16.74 -11.72
CA LEU A 48 -37.77 -17.00 -12.86
C LEU A 48 -37.05 -15.73 -13.34
N HIS A 49 -37.75 -14.59 -13.36
CA HIS A 49 -37.14 -13.30 -13.67
C HIS A 49 -36.04 -12.93 -12.67
N SER A 50 -36.29 -13.09 -11.37
CA SER A 50 -35.30 -12.79 -10.33
C SER A 50 -34.06 -13.70 -10.42
N ILE A 51 -34.25 -14.99 -10.75
CA ILE A 51 -33.17 -15.98 -10.90
C ILE A 51 -32.32 -15.65 -12.12
N ILE A 52 -32.95 -15.34 -13.27
CA ILE A 52 -32.23 -14.98 -14.50
C ILE A 52 -31.45 -13.67 -14.30
N GLN A 53 -32.07 -12.66 -13.68
CA GLN A 53 -31.36 -11.42 -13.38
C GLN A 53 -30.18 -11.64 -12.42
N ARG A 54 -30.34 -12.50 -11.40
CA ARG A 54 -29.26 -12.84 -10.47
C ARG A 54 -28.15 -13.63 -11.16
N ALA A 55 -28.49 -14.58 -12.02
CA ALA A 55 -27.53 -15.35 -12.81
C ALA A 55 -26.73 -14.45 -13.77
N LEU A 56 -27.38 -13.52 -14.47
CA LEU A 56 -26.71 -12.56 -15.35
C LEU A 56 -25.85 -11.55 -14.59
N ARG A 57 -26.27 -11.11 -13.39
CA ARG A 57 -25.44 -10.27 -12.50
C ARG A 57 -24.21 -11.03 -12.00
N ASN A 58 -24.38 -12.28 -11.59
CA ASN A 58 -23.28 -13.14 -11.14
C ASN A 58 -22.31 -13.43 -12.28
N GLN A 59 -22.81 -13.78 -13.48
CA GLN A 59 -21.98 -13.97 -14.67
C GLN A 59 -21.22 -12.69 -15.03
N ARG A 60 -21.85 -11.51 -14.97
CA ARG A 60 -21.17 -10.22 -15.20
C ARG A 60 -20.11 -9.93 -14.14
N GLN A 61 -20.37 -10.23 -12.88
CA GLN A 61 -19.38 -10.06 -11.81
C GLN A 61 -18.21 -11.03 -11.95
N LEU A 62 -18.46 -12.27 -12.36
CA LEU A 62 -17.44 -13.29 -12.54
C LEU A 62 -16.58 -13.03 -13.79
N LEU A 63 -17.21 -12.64 -14.91
CA LEU A 63 -16.50 -12.12 -16.09
C LEU A 63 -15.73 -10.83 -15.79
N GLY A 64 -16.29 -9.92 -14.99
CA GLY A 64 -15.58 -8.72 -14.55
C GLY A 64 -14.37 -9.02 -13.67
N ARG A 65 -14.44 -10.05 -12.82
CA ARG A 65 -13.30 -10.54 -12.05
C ARG A 65 -12.27 -11.26 -12.92
N MET A 66 -12.70 -12.07 -13.88
CA MET A 66 -11.80 -12.78 -14.80
C MET A 66 -11.11 -11.82 -15.78
N LEU A 67 -11.80 -10.82 -16.33
CA LEU A 67 -11.20 -9.81 -17.19
C LEU A 67 -10.25 -8.89 -16.42
N ARG A 68 -10.53 -8.56 -15.16
CA ARG A 68 -9.54 -7.90 -14.30
C ARG A 68 -8.35 -8.81 -14.01
N GLY A 69 -8.58 -10.10 -13.75
CA GLY A 69 -7.49 -11.08 -13.58
C GLY A 69 -6.59 -11.17 -14.82
N ILE A 70 -7.17 -11.15 -16.03
CA ILE A 70 -6.45 -11.26 -17.31
C ILE A 70 -5.79 -9.92 -17.71
N LEU A 71 -6.40 -8.76 -17.42
CA LEU A 71 -5.84 -7.44 -17.77
C LEU A 71 -4.80 -6.92 -16.76
N TYR A 72 -4.79 -7.42 -15.52
CA TYR A 72 -3.81 -7.04 -14.49
C TYR A 72 -2.81 -8.17 -14.17
N GLU A 73 -2.81 -9.24 -14.98
CA GLU A 73 -1.74 -10.24 -15.02
C GLU A 73 -0.50 -9.77 -15.81
N ASP A 74 -0.48 -8.51 -16.27
CA ASP A 74 0.77 -7.79 -16.53
C ASP A 74 1.51 -7.59 -15.20
N ARG A 75 2.09 -8.70 -14.77
CA ARG A 75 3.31 -8.75 -13.98
C ARG A 75 4.29 -7.81 -14.67
N GLN A 76 4.37 -6.57 -14.18
CA GLN A 76 5.67 -5.93 -14.13
C GLN A 76 6.54 -6.91 -13.33
N ALA A 77 7.29 -7.78 -14.01
CA ALA A 77 8.31 -8.54 -13.33
C ALA A 77 9.27 -7.52 -12.73
N ALA A 78 9.63 -7.70 -11.47
CA ALA A 78 10.66 -6.86 -10.87
C ALA A 78 11.87 -6.92 -11.80
N ASP A 79 12.33 -5.76 -12.26
CA ASP A 79 13.51 -5.72 -13.13
C ASP A 79 14.70 -6.15 -12.26
N PRO A 80 15.40 -7.25 -12.60
CA PRO A 80 16.50 -7.75 -11.78
C PRO A 80 17.61 -6.70 -11.60
N ASN A 81 17.72 -5.75 -12.54
CA ASN A 81 18.72 -4.69 -12.51
C ASN A 81 18.19 -3.38 -11.91
N ALA A 82 16.92 -3.31 -11.48
CA ALA A 82 16.36 -2.12 -10.84
C ALA A 82 17.21 -1.69 -9.64
N GLY A 83 17.62 -2.64 -8.81
CA GLY A 83 18.46 -2.36 -7.64
C GLY A 83 19.77 -1.68 -8.03
N GLU A 84 20.44 -2.16 -9.08
CA GLU A 84 21.72 -1.63 -9.57
C GLU A 84 21.62 -0.18 -10.05
N GLN A 85 20.50 0.21 -10.65
CA GLN A 85 20.31 1.59 -11.13
C GLN A 85 20.19 2.62 -9.99
N PHE A 86 19.79 2.17 -8.80
CA PHE A 86 19.54 3.02 -7.63
C PHE A 86 20.58 2.85 -6.52
N THR A 87 21.58 1.96 -6.65
CA THR A 87 22.61 1.74 -5.61
C THR A 87 23.31 3.02 -5.20
N ASP A 88 23.73 3.83 -6.18
CA ASP A 88 24.47 5.07 -5.92
C ASP A 88 23.61 6.10 -5.21
N LEU A 89 22.32 6.18 -5.58
CA LEU A 89 21.36 7.08 -4.94
C LEU A 89 21.04 6.64 -3.51
N LEU A 90 20.84 5.34 -3.27
CA LEU A 90 20.64 4.78 -1.94
C LEU A 90 21.85 5.00 -1.04
N GLN A 91 23.07 4.81 -1.56
CA GLN A 91 24.30 5.07 -0.83
C GLN A 91 24.46 6.57 -0.53
N SER A 92 24.15 7.44 -1.49
CA SER A 92 24.17 8.89 -1.30
C SER A 92 23.16 9.33 -0.25
N ALA A 93 21.93 8.82 -0.31
CA ALA A 93 20.88 9.10 0.66
C ALA A 93 21.27 8.69 2.08
N GLY A 94 21.81 7.47 2.24
CA GLY A 94 22.33 7.00 3.52
C GLY A 94 23.49 7.85 4.05
N ASN A 95 24.40 8.32 3.17
CA ASN A 95 25.46 9.24 3.56
C ASN A 95 24.91 10.60 4.02
N ASN A 96 23.97 11.18 3.27
CA ASN A 96 23.33 12.46 3.60
C ASN A 96 22.59 12.37 4.94
N ALA A 97 21.86 11.27 5.16
CA ALA A 97 21.17 10.99 6.41
C ALA A 97 22.13 10.88 7.59
N ARG A 98 23.24 10.13 7.45
CA ARG A 98 24.27 10.02 8.49
C ARG A 98 24.92 11.36 8.82
N LEU A 99 25.21 12.17 7.80
CA LEU A 99 25.76 13.52 7.99
C LEU A 99 24.79 14.42 8.77
N TYR A 100 23.49 14.36 8.45
CA TYR A 100 22.47 15.16 9.11
C TYR A 100 22.16 14.67 10.54
N LEU A 101 21.90 13.38 10.71
CA LEU A 101 21.55 12.77 12.01
C LEU A 101 22.75 12.71 12.96
N GLY A 102 23.97 12.78 12.42
CA GLY A 102 25.24 12.72 13.13
C GLY A 102 25.90 11.36 13.03
N ASN A 103 27.13 11.32 12.49
CA ASN A 103 27.89 10.08 12.26
C ASN A 103 28.12 9.25 13.53
N LYS A 104 28.36 9.91 14.68
CA LYS A 104 28.53 9.20 15.95
C LYS A 104 27.23 8.56 16.41
N ILE A 105 26.14 9.34 16.39
CA ILE A 105 24.81 8.89 16.85
C ILE A 105 24.32 7.72 15.99
N THR A 106 24.46 7.83 14.67
CA THR A 106 24.05 6.77 13.72
C THR A 106 24.89 5.49 13.79
N ARG A 107 26.02 5.48 14.50
CA ARG A 107 26.83 4.28 14.77
C ARG A 107 26.53 3.65 16.13
N GLU A 108 26.02 4.44 17.08
CA GLU A 108 25.80 4.01 18.45
C GLU A 108 24.33 3.65 18.72
N LYS A 109 23.39 4.30 18.04
CA LYS A 109 21.94 4.14 18.26
C LYS A 109 21.27 3.38 17.14
N PRO A 110 20.18 2.65 17.42
CA PRO A 110 19.40 2.00 16.38
C PRO A 110 18.79 3.04 15.42
N VAL A 111 19.00 2.80 14.13
CA VAL A 111 18.46 3.64 13.04
C VAL A 111 17.59 2.78 12.16
N PHE A 112 16.35 3.22 11.95
CA PHE A 112 15.47 2.67 10.93
C PHE A 112 15.70 3.40 9.63
N GLU A 113 15.96 2.68 8.55
CA GLU A 113 16.05 3.22 7.20
C GLU A 113 15.03 2.49 6.32
N ALA A 114 14.34 3.24 5.46
CA ALA A 114 13.48 2.63 4.47
C ALA A 114 13.55 3.41 3.16
N ALA A 115 13.45 2.69 2.05
CA ALA A 115 13.45 3.28 0.72
C ALA A 115 12.44 2.59 -0.18
N VAL A 116 11.87 3.38 -1.08
CA VAL A 116 11.00 2.93 -2.17
C VAL A 116 11.55 3.50 -3.46
N HIS A 117 11.76 2.65 -4.46
CA HIS A 117 12.18 3.09 -5.78
C HIS A 117 11.39 2.42 -6.91
N LEU A 118 11.36 3.09 -8.07
CA LEU A 118 10.78 2.54 -9.30
C LEU A 118 11.61 1.36 -9.83
N GLN A 119 11.04 0.55 -10.72
CA GLN A 119 11.83 -0.47 -11.44
C GLN A 119 12.87 0.15 -12.38
N GLN A 120 12.59 1.33 -12.94
CA GLN A 120 13.47 2.01 -13.88
C GLN A 120 13.75 3.43 -13.43
N ARG A 121 15.03 3.79 -13.46
CA ARG A 121 15.46 5.14 -13.12
C ARG A 121 15.09 6.11 -14.23
N ARG A 122 14.24 7.08 -13.91
CA ARG A 122 13.80 8.12 -14.86
C ARG A 122 13.41 9.38 -14.13
N LYS A 123 13.80 10.53 -14.68
CA LYS A 123 13.37 11.82 -14.14
C LYS A 123 11.91 12.07 -14.49
N LEU A 124 11.05 12.07 -13.48
CA LEU A 124 9.60 12.18 -13.67
C LEU A 124 9.12 13.63 -13.72
N LEU A 125 9.53 14.42 -12.73
CA LEU A 125 9.07 15.79 -12.51
C LEU A 125 10.23 16.71 -12.10
N SER A 126 9.98 18.02 -12.11
CA SER A 126 10.90 18.99 -11.52
C SER A 126 10.91 18.89 -9.99
N LEU A 127 11.96 19.38 -9.33
CA LEU A 127 12.01 19.44 -7.86
C LEU A 127 10.88 20.32 -7.29
N THR A 128 10.49 21.37 -8.00
CA THR A 128 9.39 22.24 -7.59
C THR A 128 8.06 21.51 -7.62
N ASP A 129 7.82 20.68 -8.63
CA ASP A 129 6.60 19.89 -8.74
C ASP A 129 6.56 18.79 -7.70
N TRP A 130 7.66 18.08 -7.50
CA TRP A 130 7.78 17.09 -6.42
C TRP A 130 7.50 17.70 -5.05
N ARG A 131 7.96 18.92 -4.80
CA ARG A 131 7.68 19.62 -3.54
C ARG A 131 6.18 19.85 -3.37
N ARG A 132 5.49 20.28 -4.43
CA ARG A 132 4.03 20.46 -4.40
C ARG A 132 3.31 19.15 -4.07
N GLN A 133 3.76 18.03 -4.64
CA GLN A 133 3.16 16.71 -4.36
C GLN A 133 3.43 16.26 -2.90
N MET A 134 4.63 16.51 -2.38
CA MET A 134 4.94 16.22 -0.97
C MET A 134 4.12 17.08 -0.01
N ASP A 135 3.92 18.36 -0.34
CA ASP A 135 3.10 19.28 0.45
C ASP A 135 1.60 18.93 0.37
N SER A 136 1.15 18.19 -0.66
CA SER A 136 -0.23 17.72 -0.83
C SER A 136 -0.52 16.33 -0.27
N LEU A 137 0.41 15.70 0.46
CA LEU A 137 0.15 14.42 1.11
C LEU A 137 -0.86 14.60 2.24
N GLU A 138 -1.97 13.86 2.16
CA GLU A 138 -3.05 13.93 3.13
C GLU A 138 -2.96 12.79 4.16
N ARG A 139 -2.64 11.57 3.73
CA ARG A 139 -2.89 10.34 4.53
C ARG A 139 -1.84 9.26 4.29
N PRO A 140 -0.69 9.30 5.00
CA PRO A 140 -0.33 10.19 6.10
C PRO A 140 0.29 11.50 5.61
N SER A 141 -0.08 12.62 6.24
CA SER A 141 0.59 13.90 5.97
C SER A 141 2.05 13.87 6.39
N LEU A 142 2.87 14.64 5.67
CA LEU A 142 4.29 14.81 5.97
C LEU A 142 4.51 15.29 7.42
N HIS A 143 3.61 16.12 7.96
CA HIS A 143 3.62 16.61 9.34
C HIS A 143 3.48 15.52 10.41
N ASN A 144 2.90 14.37 10.06
CA ASN A 144 2.72 13.22 10.95
C ASN A 144 3.86 12.20 10.84
N PHE A 145 4.92 12.49 10.07
CA PHE A 145 6.11 11.68 10.01
C PHE A 145 7.11 12.11 11.11
N PRO A 146 7.82 11.19 11.79
CA PRO A 146 7.79 9.71 11.66
C PRO A 146 6.68 9.03 12.47
N TRP A 147 6.02 9.75 13.37
CA TRP A 147 4.85 9.31 14.13
C TRP A 147 3.84 10.46 14.23
N PRO A 148 2.53 10.18 14.32
CA PRO A 148 1.54 11.21 14.56
C PRO A 148 1.82 11.82 15.94
N LEU A 149 2.32 13.05 15.92
CA LEU A 149 2.60 13.82 17.12
C LEU A 149 1.37 14.65 17.47
N PRO A 150 1.06 14.81 18.78
CA PRO A 150 -0.04 15.68 19.21
C PRO A 150 0.17 17.14 18.80
N ASN A 151 1.43 17.56 18.60
CA ASN A 151 1.81 18.83 18.01
C ASN A 151 2.66 18.57 16.77
N PRO A 152 2.23 18.94 15.55
CA PRO A 152 3.02 18.76 14.34
C PRO A 152 4.32 19.55 14.47
N GLN A 153 5.46 18.88 14.27
CA GLN A 153 6.75 19.55 14.26
C GLN A 153 6.89 20.43 13.02
N GLU A 154 7.47 21.61 13.19
CA GLU A 154 7.89 22.41 12.04
C GLU A 154 9.00 21.66 11.29
N GLN A 155 8.81 21.49 10.00
CA GLN A 155 9.75 20.78 9.14
C GLN A 155 10.37 21.76 8.16
N VAL A 156 11.62 21.51 7.79
CA VAL A 156 12.31 22.26 6.74
C VAL A 156 12.32 21.39 5.50
N ILE A 157 11.74 21.90 4.43
CA ILE A 157 11.76 21.29 3.09
C ILE A 157 12.59 22.20 2.19
N TYR A 158 13.68 21.67 1.65
CA TYR A 158 14.51 22.40 0.70
C TYR A 158 15.00 21.51 -0.44
N ALA A 159 15.25 22.13 -1.58
CA ALA A 159 15.85 21.49 -2.74
C ALA A 159 17.37 21.57 -2.64
N SER A 160 18.02 20.42 -2.78
CA SER A 160 19.43 20.33 -3.14
C SER A 160 19.58 20.40 -4.67
N ASN A 161 20.78 20.18 -5.19
CA ASN A 161 21.01 20.13 -6.65
C ASN A 161 20.29 18.94 -7.32
N ASN A 162 20.04 17.85 -6.59
CA ASN A 162 19.56 16.59 -7.15
C ASN A 162 18.39 15.95 -6.39
N SER A 163 17.97 16.51 -5.26
CA SER A 163 16.95 15.91 -4.39
C SER A 163 16.17 16.97 -3.61
N LEU A 164 14.97 16.59 -3.14
CA LEU A 164 14.28 17.30 -2.08
C LEU A 164 14.62 16.65 -0.75
N ARG A 165 14.91 17.46 0.26
CA ARG A 165 15.24 16.98 1.60
C ARG A 165 14.26 17.55 2.60
N VAL A 166 13.84 16.69 3.52
CA VAL A 166 12.95 17.06 4.63
C VAL A 166 13.55 16.59 5.94
N HIS A 167 13.56 17.48 6.92
CA HIS A 167 14.01 17.18 8.26
C HIS A 167 13.34 18.13 9.27
N PRO A 168 13.32 17.80 10.58
CA PRO A 168 12.77 18.71 11.58
C PRO A 168 13.57 20.02 11.63
N LYS A 169 12.88 21.14 11.87
CA LYS A 169 13.51 22.46 11.99
C LYS A 169 14.34 22.60 13.26
N ASP A 170 13.86 21.99 14.34
CA ASP A 170 14.57 21.99 15.62
C ASP A 170 15.52 20.80 15.73
N ALA A 171 16.83 21.09 15.70
CA ALA A 171 17.88 20.10 15.85
C ALA A 171 17.95 19.49 17.27
N ALA A 172 17.32 20.12 18.27
CA ALA A 172 17.21 19.63 19.64
C ALA A 172 15.95 18.78 19.87
N ALA A 173 15.08 18.64 18.86
CA ALA A 173 13.90 17.79 18.96
C ALA A 173 14.29 16.33 19.30
N PRO A 174 13.50 15.64 20.15
CA PRO A 174 13.83 14.30 20.63
C PRO A 174 13.81 13.23 19.52
N GLN A 175 13.25 13.54 18.35
CA GLN A 175 13.07 12.62 17.24
C GLN A 175 13.76 13.20 16.01
N LYS A 176 14.91 12.64 15.65
CA LYS A 176 15.65 13.06 14.46
C LYS A 176 15.34 12.11 13.32
N TYR A 177 14.79 12.65 12.25
CA TYR A 177 14.60 11.93 11.01
C TYR A 177 15.12 12.76 9.84
N PHE A 178 15.33 12.08 8.73
CA PHE A 178 15.74 12.64 7.46
C PHE A 178 14.98 11.93 6.35
N LEU A 179 14.33 12.70 5.49
CA LEU A 179 13.70 12.21 4.27
C LEU A 179 14.40 12.82 3.07
N GLU A 180 14.58 12.02 2.03
CA GLU A 180 15.14 12.49 0.77
C GLU A 180 14.38 11.88 -0.40
N LEU A 181 13.96 12.74 -1.32
CA LEU A 181 13.26 12.36 -2.55
C LEU A 181 14.10 12.77 -3.74
N PHE A 182 14.49 11.78 -4.55
CA PHE A 182 15.17 11.99 -5.81
C PHE A 182 14.15 12.00 -6.94
N PRO A 183 14.16 13.02 -7.83
CA PRO A 183 13.25 13.09 -8.97
C PRO A 183 13.30 11.91 -9.94
N ASP A 184 14.39 11.15 -9.87
CA ASP A 184 14.66 9.90 -10.57
C ASP A 184 13.78 8.72 -10.11
N GLY A 185 12.97 8.92 -9.05
CA GLY A 185 12.03 7.92 -8.55
C GLY A 185 12.49 7.16 -7.31
N LEU A 186 13.33 7.75 -6.47
CA LEU A 186 13.73 7.17 -5.18
C LEU A 186 13.20 8.03 -4.04
N PHE A 187 12.42 7.43 -3.14
CA PHE A 187 11.99 8.03 -1.88
C PHE A 187 12.65 7.30 -0.72
N TYR A 188 13.37 8.03 0.12
CA TYR A 188 14.20 7.49 1.20
C TYR A 188 13.86 8.14 2.53
N CYS A 189 13.90 7.37 3.62
CA CYS A 189 13.83 7.86 4.98
C CYS A 189 14.89 7.21 5.88
N ALA A 190 15.34 7.97 6.88
CA ALA A 190 16.12 7.50 8.01
C ALA A 190 15.56 8.12 9.30
N VAL A 191 15.38 7.30 10.33
CA VAL A 191 14.78 7.71 11.60
C VAL A 191 15.58 7.13 12.76
N LEU A 192 16.03 8.00 13.67
CA LEU A 192 16.54 7.56 14.97
C LEU A 192 15.38 7.06 15.82
N LEU A 193 15.47 5.81 16.29
CA LEU A 193 14.42 5.27 17.14
C LEU A 193 14.45 5.92 18.53
N PRO A 194 13.28 6.02 19.20
CA PRO A 194 13.21 6.58 20.55
C PRO A 194 14.07 5.78 21.53
N GLU A 195 14.75 6.48 22.43
CA GLU A 195 15.51 5.83 23.50
C GLU A 195 14.58 5.17 24.51
N LEU A 196 14.91 3.93 24.86
CA LEU A 196 14.24 3.17 25.91
C LEU A 196 15.24 2.83 27.02
N PRO A 197 14.77 2.56 28.25
CA PRO A 197 15.66 2.09 29.31
C PRO A 197 16.29 0.75 28.92
N GLY A 198 17.62 0.74 28.82
CA GLY A 198 18.41 -0.44 28.40
C GLY A 198 18.53 -0.59 26.88
N PRO A 199 19.22 -1.62 26.39
CA PRO A 199 19.41 -1.87 24.96
C PRO A 199 18.12 -2.47 24.35
N ALA A 200 17.09 -1.65 24.19
CA ALA A 200 15.77 -2.10 23.73
C ALA A 200 15.14 -1.19 22.67
N ILE A 201 14.29 -1.78 21.84
CA ILE A 201 13.47 -1.08 20.84
C ILE A 201 12.00 -1.47 20.99
N ALA A 202 11.10 -0.51 20.79
CA ALA A 202 9.66 -0.76 20.86
C ALA A 202 9.14 -1.25 19.50
N GLY A 203 8.42 -2.37 19.50
CA GLY A 203 7.88 -2.97 18.28
C GLY A 203 6.75 -2.16 17.65
N LYS A 204 5.83 -1.61 18.46
CA LYS A 204 4.69 -0.81 17.96
C LYS A 204 5.12 0.42 17.15
N PRO A 205 6.02 1.30 17.63
CA PRO A 205 6.51 2.44 16.83
C PRO A 205 7.22 2.02 15.55
N LEU A 206 7.91 0.87 15.55
CA LEU A 206 8.60 0.34 14.37
C LEU A 206 7.61 -0.11 13.28
N ALA A 207 6.57 -0.85 13.67
CA ALA A 207 5.50 -1.27 12.77
C ALA A 207 4.73 -0.07 12.20
N GLN A 208 4.43 0.92 13.04
CA GLN A 208 3.78 2.17 12.63
C GLN A 208 4.64 2.96 11.65
N LEU A 209 5.95 3.01 11.87
CA LEU A 209 6.87 3.71 10.98
C LEU A 209 6.92 3.06 9.59
N CYS A 210 6.95 1.72 9.52
CA CYS A 210 6.85 0.99 8.25
C CYS A 210 5.53 1.34 7.52
N ALA A 211 4.41 1.39 8.25
CA ALA A 211 3.11 1.69 7.68
C ALA A 211 3.00 3.12 7.16
N ILE A 212 3.47 4.11 7.92
CA ILE A 212 3.47 5.52 7.50
C ILE A 212 4.30 5.70 6.25
N PHE A 213 5.53 5.19 6.25
CA PHE A 213 6.44 5.33 5.12
C PHE A 213 5.86 4.73 3.83
N LEU A 214 5.31 3.51 3.92
CA LEU A 214 4.69 2.85 2.76
C LEU A 214 3.43 3.56 2.27
N ALA A 215 2.60 4.07 3.18
CA ALA A 215 1.39 4.80 2.82
C ALA A 215 1.74 6.14 2.15
N MET A 216 2.71 6.89 2.70
CA MET A 216 3.24 8.11 2.08
C MET A 216 3.82 7.82 0.69
N ALA A 217 4.60 6.75 0.53
CA ALA A 217 5.16 6.38 -0.76
C ALA A 217 4.06 6.02 -1.77
N GLY A 218 3.06 5.25 -1.35
CA GLY A 218 1.92 4.87 -2.19
C GLY A 218 1.12 6.09 -2.68
N GLU A 219 0.76 6.99 -1.76
CA GLU A 219 0.07 8.23 -2.09
C GLU A 219 0.93 9.12 -3.02
N LEU A 220 2.20 9.35 -2.67
CA LEU A 220 3.11 10.20 -3.44
C LEU A 220 3.26 9.73 -4.89
N PHE A 221 3.55 8.44 -5.11
CA PHE A 221 3.73 7.91 -6.46
C PHE A 221 2.41 7.83 -7.23
N THR A 222 1.28 7.60 -6.56
CA THR A 222 -0.03 7.60 -7.23
C THR A 222 -0.49 8.99 -7.63
N GLN A 223 -0.26 10.01 -6.80
CA GLN A 223 -0.53 11.43 -7.14
C GLN A 223 0.22 11.89 -8.41
N VAL A 224 1.41 11.34 -8.66
CA VAL A 224 2.22 11.63 -9.87
C VAL A 224 1.79 10.78 -11.09
N GLY A 225 0.76 9.96 -10.95
CA GLY A 225 0.22 9.13 -12.04
C GLY A 225 0.91 7.78 -12.20
N LEU A 226 1.65 7.32 -11.19
CA LEU A 226 2.36 6.03 -11.20
C LEU A 226 1.64 4.96 -10.38
N GLY A 227 0.31 5.04 -10.24
CA GLY A 227 -0.49 4.09 -9.47
C GLY A 227 -0.31 2.63 -9.90
N SER A 228 -0.10 2.37 -11.19
CA SER A 228 0.14 1.02 -11.71
C SER A 228 1.62 0.59 -11.69
N GLU A 229 2.54 1.47 -11.31
CA GLU A 229 3.97 1.17 -11.30
C GLU A 229 4.34 0.30 -10.11
N LEU A 230 5.12 -0.76 -10.37
CA LEU A 230 5.71 -1.61 -9.37
C LEU A 230 6.89 -0.93 -8.69
N LEU A 231 6.81 -0.83 -7.37
CA LEU A 231 7.83 -0.24 -6.53
C LEU A 231 8.63 -1.35 -5.84
N THR A 232 9.94 -1.16 -5.75
CA THR A 232 10.84 -1.99 -4.96
C THR A 232 11.04 -1.37 -3.59
N LEU A 233 10.83 -2.17 -2.56
CA LEU A 233 10.87 -1.76 -1.16
C LEU A 233 12.15 -2.26 -0.50
N PHE A 234 12.79 -1.37 0.24
CA PHE A 234 13.99 -1.63 1.03
C PHE A 234 13.74 -1.17 2.47
N PHE A 235 14.11 -2.02 3.43
CA PHE A 235 14.09 -1.68 4.85
C PHE A 235 15.39 -2.13 5.49
N SER A 236 15.96 -1.28 6.34
CA SER A 236 17.13 -1.59 7.16
C SER A 236 16.89 -1.16 8.60
N LEU A 237 17.36 -1.98 9.53
CA LEU A 237 17.47 -1.64 10.94
C LEU A 237 18.92 -1.81 11.35
N ASN A 238 19.60 -0.68 11.56
CA ASN A 238 21.03 -0.64 11.81
C ASN A 238 21.33 -0.67 13.32
N ASN A 239 22.51 -1.16 13.70
CA ASN A 239 22.99 -1.25 15.09
C ASN A 239 22.08 -2.07 16.01
N THR A 240 21.66 -3.24 15.53
CA THR A 240 20.73 -4.15 16.24
C THR A 240 21.39 -5.19 17.13
N LEU A 241 22.73 -5.30 17.11
CA LEU A 241 23.44 -6.29 17.90
C LEU A 241 23.17 -6.11 19.40
N GLU A 242 22.74 -7.17 20.06
CA GLU A 242 22.34 -7.19 21.48
C GLU A 242 21.16 -6.30 21.86
N LEU A 243 20.43 -5.76 20.88
CA LEU A 243 19.16 -5.08 21.17
C LEU A 243 18.05 -6.08 21.44
N HIS A 244 17.16 -5.69 22.35
CA HIS A 244 15.94 -6.42 22.67
C HIS A 244 14.73 -5.79 22.01
N LEU A 245 13.88 -6.60 21.37
CA LEU A 245 12.59 -6.16 20.86
C LEU A 245 11.53 -6.26 21.96
N LEU A 246 10.80 -5.16 22.17
CA LEU A 246 9.63 -5.10 23.05
C LEU A 246 8.35 -5.06 22.20
N PRO A 247 7.78 -6.22 21.82
CA PRO A 247 6.69 -6.28 20.85
C PRO A 247 5.43 -5.50 21.29
N ASN A 248 5.12 -5.51 22.58
CA ASN A 248 3.96 -4.81 23.16
C ASN A 248 4.33 -3.59 24.03
N GLY A 249 5.60 -3.15 24.01
CA GLY A 249 6.06 -2.04 24.84
C GLY A 249 6.04 -2.30 26.36
N GLN A 250 5.95 -3.57 26.78
CA GLN A 250 6.02 -3.96 28.19
C GLN A 250 7.37 -4.61 28.52
N ASN A 251 7.96 -4.20 29.64
CA ASN A 251 9.30 -4.60 30.12
C ASN A 251 9.41 -6.05 30.62
N ASN A 252 8.34 -6.85 30.56
CA ASN A 252 8.30 -8.07 31.36
C ASN A 252 9.21 -9.20 30.87
N GLN A 253 9.74 -9.16 29.64
CA GLN A 253 10.67 -10.18 29.15
C GLN A 253 11.65 -9.59 28.11
N LEU A 254 12.87 -9.24 28.53
CA LEU A 254 14.02 -8.98 27.66
C LEU A 254 14.50 -10.29 26.98
N GLN A 255 13.59 -11.05 26.37
CA GLN A 255 13.89 -12.37 25.80
C GLN A 255 14.22 -12.32 24.31
N TYR A 256 13.68 -11.34 23.58
CA TYR A 256 13.81 -11.27 22.12
C TYR A 256 15.04 -10.46 21.72
N ARG A 257 16.21 -11.10 21.80
CA ARG A 257 17.52 -10.50 21.50
C ARG A 257 17.90 -10.71 20.04
N CYS A 258 18.39 -9.66 19.39
CA CYS A 258 18.98 -9.76 18.06
C CYS A 258 20.48 -10.08 18.14
N HIS A 259 20.93 -11.00 17.30
CA HIS A 259 22.34 -11.41 17.18
C HIS A 259 23.00 -10.96 15.88
N ILE A 260 22.31 -10.11 15.12
CA ILE A 260 22.77 -9.59 13.83
C ILE A 260 23.09 -8.11 14.01
N HIS A 261 24.10 -7.60 13.32
CA HIS A 261 24.45 -6.19 13.36
C HIS A 261 23.36 -5.34 12.70
N ASP A 262 23.06 -5.63 11.44
CA ASP A 262 22.08 -4.89 10.66
C ASP A 262 21.06 -5.86 10.06
N ILE A 263 19.78 -5.58 10.25
CA ILE A 263 18.70 -6.32 9.61
C ILE A 263 18.37 -5.62 8.31
N ARG A 264 18.41 -6.35 7.19
CA ARG A 264 18.03 -5.83 5.87
C ARG A 264 16.95 -6.69 5.25
N ILE A 265 15.88 -6.04 4.81
CA ILE A 265 14.78 -6.65 4.07
C ILE A 265 14.74 -5.97 2.70
N ILE A 266 15.01 -6.76 1.66
CA ILE A 266 15.23 -6.27 0.29
C ILE A 266 14.37 -7.09 -0.67
N GLY A 267 13.91 -6.48 -1.76
CA GLY A 267 13.32 -7.20 -2.88
C GLY A 267 11.82 -7.46 -2.74
N LYS A 268 11.16 -6.86 -1.75
CA LYS A 268 9.70 -6.82 -1.73
C LYS A 268 9.19 -5.85 -2.79
N THR A 269 8.12 -6.22 -3.48
CA THR A 269 7.53 -5.38 -4.52
C THR A 269 6.02 -5.23 -4.34
N ARG A 270 5.54 -4.01 -4.57
CA ARG A 270 4.11 -3.62 -4.52
C ARG A 270 3.86 -2.49 -5.48
N THR A 271 2.69 -2.42 -6.09
CA THR A 271 2.34 -1.26 -6.91
C THR A 271 2.03 -0.05 -6.03
N ALA A 272 2.25 1.16 -6.53
CA ALA A 272 1.93 2.39 -5.78
C ALA A 272 0.45 2.45 -5.38
N GLY A 273 -0.43 2.07 -6.32
CA GLY A 273 -1.88 2.04 -6.11
C GLY A 273 -2.33 0.95 -5.15
N ASP A 274 -1.63 -0.19 -5.07
CA ASP A 274 -1.90 -1.18 -4.02
C ASP A 274 -1.57 -0.61 -2.63
N LEU A 275 -0.41 0.06 -2.50
CA LEU A 275 0.01 0.67 -1.24
C LEU A 275 -0.99 1.74 -0.78
N GLU A 276 -1.37 2.65 -1.68
CA GLU A 276 -2.40 3.68 -1.43
C GLU A 276 -3.77 3.05 -1.14
N GLY A 277 -4.13 2.00 -1.88
CA GLY A 277 -5.41 1.26 -1.75
C GLY A 277 -5.54 0.40 -0.48
N GLY A 278 -4.60 0.51 0.47
CA GLY A 278 -4.66 -0.14 1.78
C GLY A 278 -3.69 -1.31 1.99
N ALA A 279 -2.90 -1.70 0.98
CA ALA A 279 -1.88 -2.73 1.15
C ALA A 279 -0.66 -2.25 1.96
N ALA A 280 -0.53 -0.95 2.25
CA ALA A 280 0.53 -0.41 3.10
C ALA A 280 0.53 -1.07 4.50
N ALA A 281 -0.65 -1.22 5.13
CA ALA A 281 -0.76 -1.84 6.46
C ALA A 281 -0.35 -3.32 6.48
N SER A 282 -0.81 -4.10 5.50
CA SER A 282 -0.49 -5.54 5.41
C SER A 282 0.98 -5.76 5.02
N THR A 283 1.52 -4.95 4.11
CA THR A 283 2.94 -5.01 3.72
C THR A 283 3.85 -4.58 4.88
N ALA A 284 3.49 -3.53 5.61
CA ALA A 284 4.19 -3.13 6.83
C ALA A 284 4.17 -4.22 7.90
N ALA A 285 3.04 -4.90 8.11
CA ALA A 285 2.95 -6.03 9.03
C ALA A 285 3.88 -7.19 8.61
N GLN A 286 3.96 -7.50 7.31
CA GLN A 286 4.89 -8.52 6.79
C GLN A 286 6.35 -8.12 6.98
N VAL A 287 6.70 -6.86 6.73
CA VAL A 287 8.06 -6.33 7.00
C VAL A 287 8.38 -6.42 8.49
N TYR A 288 7.45 -5.99 9.34
CA TYR A 288 7.62 -6.06 10.79
C TYR A 288 7.76 -7.49 11.29
N GLN A 289 7.00 -8.44 10.75
CA GLN A 289 7.11 -9.86 11.07
C GLN A 289 8.52 -10.38 10.75
N GLU A 290 9.06 -10.07 9.57
CA GLU A 290 10.42 -10.46 9.20
C GLU A 290 11.47 -9.82 10.11
N ILE A 291 11.27 -8.57 10.55
CA ILE A 291 12.13 -7.95 11.57
C ILE A 291 12.04 -8.75 12.88
N CYS A 292 10.82 -9.05 13.36
CA CYS A 292 10.61 -9.83 14.58
C CYS A 292 11.33 -11.17 14.56
N GLU A 293 11.31 -11.87 13.42
CA GLU A 293 11.99 -13.15 13.24
C GLU A 293 13.51 -13.02 13.47
N ARG A 294 14.13 -11.89 13.09
CA ARG A 294 15.56 -11.63 13.36
C ARG A 294 15.86 -11.35 14.85
N PHE A 295 14.84 -10.98 15.63
CA PHE A 295 14.92 -10.87 17.10
C PHE A 295 14.51 -12.16 17.82
N ASN A 296 14.39 -13.29 17.11
CA ASN A 296 13.90 -14.57 17.63
C ASN A 296 12.47 -14.50 18.19
N TYR A 297 11.64 -13.58 17.67
CA TYR A 297 10.24 -13.46 17.98
C TYR A 297 9.39 -13.91 16.79
N SER A 298 8.84 -15.12 16.87
CA SER A 298 7.90 -15.62 15.86
C SER A 298 6.48 -15.18 16.20
N GLN A 299 5.85 -14.47 15.27
CA GLN A 299 4.44 -14.12 15.38
C GLN A 299 3.57 -15.26 14.84
N ASN A 300 2.55 -15.66 15.59
CA ASN A 300 1.52 -16.54 15.07
C ASN A 300 0.65 -15.80 14.04
N ASP A 301 0.00 -16.53 13.12
CA ASP A 301 -0.90 -15.94 12.10
C ASP A 301 -1.95 -14.98 12.69
N GLY A 302 -2.49 -15.31 13.87
CA GLY A 302 -3.43 -14.45 14.59
C GLY A 302 -2.81 -13.12 15.05
N GLN A 303 -1.55 -13.13 15.50
CA GLN A 303 -0.82 -11.93 15.90
C GLN A 303 -0.45 -11.08 14.69
N ALA A 304 0.03 -11.69 13.60
CA ALA A 304 0.34 -10.98 12.36
C ALA A 304 -0.90 -10.28 11.78
N ARG A 305 -2.06 -10.95 11.78
CA ARG A 305 -3.34 -10.35 11.39
C ARG A 305 -3.77 -9.22 12.33
N ALA A 306 -3.60 -9.40 13.64
CA ALA A 306 -3.90 -8.35 14.62
C ALA A 306 -3.01 -7.11 14.41
N THR A 307 -1.72 -7.30 14.12
CA THR A 307 -0.80 -6.20 13.76
C THR A 307 -1.25 -5.50 12.49
N ALA A 308 -1.58 -6.24 11.42
CA ALA A 308 -2.07 -5.64 10.18
C ALA A 308 -3.36 -4.82 10.39
N ASN A 309 -4.32 -5.33 11.15
CA ASN A 309 -5.56 -4.61 11.47
C ASN A 309 -5.30 -3.37 12.34
N ALA A 310 -4.38 -3.47 13.32
CA ALA A 310 -3.99 -2.34 14.15
C ALA A 310 -3.33 -1.22 13.33
N LEU A 311 -2.49 -1.58 12.35
CA LEU A 311 -1.87 -0.64 11.42
C LEU A 311 -2.89 -0.04 10.45
N LEU A 312 -3.87 -0.82 9.98
CA LEU A 312 -4.94 -0.32 9.13
C LEU A 312 -5.79 0.73 9.87
N ASN A 313 -6.18 0.44 11.11
CA ASN A 313 -6.90 1.38 11.97
C ASN A 313 -6.05 2.61 12.31
N PHE A 314 -4.74 2.45 12.43
CA PHE A 314 -3.82 3.55 12.67
C PHE A 314 -3.68 4.49 11.46
N LEU A 315 -3.74 3.96 10.25
CA LEU A 315 -3.71 4.74 9.01
C LEU A 315 -5.09 5.31 8.63
N SER A 316 -6.17 4.78 9.22
CA SER A 316 -7.55 5.20 8.96
C SER A 316 -8.07 6.03 10.15
N PRO A 317 -7.90 7.36 10.15
CA PRO A 317 -8.43 8.23 11.20
C PRO A 317 -9.97 8.26 11.24
#